data_AF-A0A7K2N3E8-F1
#
_entry.id   AF-A0A7K2N3E8-F1
#
_cell.length_a   1.000
_cell.length_b   1.000
_cell.length_c   1.000
_cell.angle_alpha   90.00
_cell.angle_beta   90.00
_cell.angle_gamma   90.00
#
_symmetry.space_group_name_H-M   'P 1'
#
loop_
_entity.id
_entity.type
_entity.pdbx_description
1 polymer ?
#
loop_
_entity_poly.entity_id
_entity_poly.type
_entity_poly.pdbx_seq_one_letter_code
_entity_poly.pdbx_strand_id
1 'polypeptide(L)'
;LDFDRPIALSLIALMHFVPDDQDAHGIVRGLVETLPSGSHLVLSHAAIDLFPELAEQVIAQYAKGGIRLGFRTRAEVARFFDGLELVPPGLVTATEWFGEGLQPPAPEESGIYAGVARIP
;
A
#
# COMPACT_ATOMS: atom_id res chain seq x y z
N LEU A 1 -19.55 11.12 3.40
CA LEU A 1 -18.45 11.15 4.38
C LEU A 1 -18.66 12.37 5.25
N ASP A 2 -18.47 12.22 6.55
CA ASP A 2 -18.49 13.33 7.50
C ASP A 2 -17.03 13.70 7.79
N PHE A 3 -16.57 14.83 7.24
CA PHE A 3 -15.17 15.28 7.34
C PHE A 3 -14.88 16.00 8.66
N ASP A 4 -15.88 16.16 9.54
CA ASP A 4 -15.68 16.63 10.91
C ASP A 4 -15.28 15.48 11.86
N ARG A 5 -15.19 14.25 11.34
CA ARG A 5 -14.83 13.04 12.09
C ARG A 5 -13.73 12.25 11.38
N PRO A 6 -12.85 11.53 12.11
CA PRO A 6 -11.85 10.65 11.51
C PRO A 6 -12.43 9.65 10.50
N ILE A 7 -11.75 9.49 9.37
CA ILE A 7 -12.10 8.58 8.26
C ILE A 7 -10.97 7.57 8.04
N ALA A 8 -11.30 6.32 7.72
CA ALA A 8 -10.33 5.36 7.22
C ALA A 8 -10.31 5.37 5.68
N LEU A 9 -9.23 5.82 5.08
CA LEU A 9 -8.97 5.74 3.65
C LEU A 9 -8.32 4.39 3.32
N SER A 10 -9.03 3.57 2.56
CA SER A 10 -8.57 2.26 2.12
C SER A 10 -8.11 2.29 0.66
N LEU A 11 -6.82 2.07 0.44
CA LEU A 11 -6.17 1.94 -0.87
C LEU A 11 -5.51 0.56 -0.97
N ILE A 12 -6.30 -0.49 -0.79
CA ILE A 12 -5.86 -1.88 -0.80
C ILE A 12 -5.83 -2.37 -2.25
N ALA A 13 -4.67 -2.91 -2.66
CA ALA A 13 -4.44 -3.49 -3.97
C ALA A 13 -4.81 -2.58 -5.16
N LEU A 14 -4.51 -1.28 -5.03
CA LEU A 14 -4.94 -0.27 -6.00
C LEU A 14 -3.77 0.51 -6.61
N MET A 15 -2.89 1.09 -5.79
CA MET A 15 -1.93 2.10 -6.27
C MET A 15 -0.81 1.54 -7.16
N HIS A 16 -0.66 0.22 -7.25
CA HIS A 16 0.23 -0.44 -8.22
C HIS A 16 -0.34 -0.46 -9.65
N PHE A 17 -1.59 -0.06 -9.86
CA PHE A 17 -2.15 0.20 -11.19
C PHE A 17 -1.90 1.63 -11.68
N VAL A 18 -1.28 2.47 -10.86
CA VAL A 18 -0.88 3.84 -11.20
C VAL A 18 0.63 3.84 -11.43
N PRO A 19 1.09 3.86 -12.69
CA PRO A 19 2.51 3.91 -13.01
C PRO A 19 3.13 5.23 -12.54
N ASP A 20 4.46 5.28 -12.44
CA ASP A 20 5.15 6.45 -11.88
C ASP A 20 4.97 7.73 -12.69
N ASP A 21 4.67 7.63 -13.99
CA ASP A 21 4.35 8.79 -14.85
C ASP A 21 2.99 9.44 -14.53
N GLN A 22 2.19 8.83 -13.65
CA GLN A 22 0.90 9.34 -13.16
C GLN A 22 0.94 9.82 -11.70
N ASP A 23 2.11 9.84 -11.06
CA ASP A 23 2.34 10.35 -9.70
C ASP A 23 1.43 9.71 -8.63
N ALA A 24 1.56 8.39 -8.44
CA ALA A 24 0.83 7.66 -7.41
C ALA A 24 1.02 8.25 -6.00
N HIS A 25 2.23 8.69 -5.65
CA HIS A 25 2.52 9.30 -4.36
C HIS A 25 1.80 10.63 -4.19
N GLY A 26 1.79 11.49 -5.22
CA GLY A 26 1.05 12.74 -5.19
C GLY A 26 -0.45 12.56 -5.06
N ILE A 27 -1.03 11.54 -5.73
CA ILE A 27 -2.44 11.18 -5.59
C ILE A 27 -2.77 10.79 -4.15
N VAL A 28 -2.00 9.86 -3.56
CA VAL A 28 -2.22 9.43 -2.17
C VAL A 28 -2.06 10.59 -1.20
N ARG A 29 -1.01 11.42 -1.37
CA ARG A 29 -0.80 12.62 -0.55
C ARG A 29 -2.00 13.57 -0.63
N GLY A 30 -2.49 13.88 -1.83
CA GLY A 30 -3.65 14.76 -2.00
C GLY A 30 -4.93 14.21 -1.37
N LEU A 31 -5.15 12.89 -1.41
CA LEU A 31 -6.26 12.27 -0.70
C LEU A 31 -6.09 12.40 0.82
N VAL A 32 -4.91 12.07 1.34
CA VAL A 32 -4.58 12.15 2.78
C VAL A 32 -4.72 13.56 3.33
N GLU A 33 -4.25 14.58 2.60
CA GLU A 33 -4.33 15.99 2.99
C GLU A 33 -5.77 16.52 3.13
N THR A 34 -6.75 15.84 2.52
CA THR A 34 -8.18 16.22 2.63
C THR A 34 -8.86 15.65 3.88
N LEU A 35 -8.21 14.75 4.61
CA LEU A 35 -8.80 14.01 5.71
C LEU A 35 -8.50 14.69 7.07
N PRO A 36 -9.46 14.68 8.01
CA PRO A 36 -9.25 15.27 9.34
C PRO A 36 -8.20 14.49 10.14
N SER A 37 -7.51 15.17 11.05
CA SER A 37 -6.59 14.57 12.04
C SER A 37 -7.22 13.37 12.76
N GLY A 38 -6.43 12.33 13.01
CA GLY A 38 -6.89 11.06 13.57
C GLY A 38 -7.50 10.09 12.55
N SER A 39 -7.68 10.51 11.30
CA SER A 39 -7.97 9.61 10.18
C SER A 39 -6.85 8.61 9.95
N HIS A 40 -7.09 7.57 9.17
CA HIS A 40 -6.10 6.54 8.89
C HIS A 40 -5.99 6.27 7.39
N LEU A 41 -4.77 6.01 6.93
CA LEU A 41 -4.49 5.41 5.63
C LEU A 41 -4.23 3.91 5.83
N VAL A 42 -4.96 3.07 5.10
CA VAL A 42 -4.70 1.63 4.97
C VAL A 42 -4.29 1.39 3.52
N LEU A 43 -3.08 0.89 3.29
CA LEU A 43 -2.55 0.70 1.94
C LEU A 43 -1.84 -0.64 1.82
N SER A 44 -2.11 -1.32 0.71
CA SER A 44 -1.31 -2.47 0.27
C SER A 44 -0.82 -2.27 -1.15
N HIS A 45 0.39 -2.76 -1.43
CA HIS A 45 1.07 -2.48 -2.68
C HIS A 45 1.91 -3.67 -3.14
N ALA A 46 1.81 -3.97 -4.44
CA ALA A 46 2.61 -5.00 -5.07
C ALA A 46 4.06 -4.53 -5.23
N ALA A 47 4.98 -5.39 -4.83
CA ALA A 47 6.38 -5.08 -4.66
C ALA A 47 7.22 -5.72 -5.76
N ILE A 48 8.31 -5.05 -6.12
CA ILE A 48 9.28 -5.57 -7.09
C ILE A 48 10.43 -6.32 -6.40
N ASP A 49 10.65 -6.10 -5.10
CA ASP A 49 11.82 -6.54 -4.33
C ASP A 49 11.56 -7.71 -3.37
N LEU A 50 10.34 -8.26 -3.35
CA LEU A 50 10.02 -9.48 -2.58
C LEU A 50 10.28 -10.75 -3.40
N PHE A 51 9.69 -10.83 -4.59
CA PHE A 51 9.81 -11.97 -5.51
C PHE A 51 10.03 -11.45 -6.94
N PRO A 52 11.27 -11.07 -7.32
CA PRO A 52 11.54 -10.38 -8.58
C PRO A 52 11.07 -11.14 -9.82
N GLU A 53 11.30 -12.46 -9.90
CA GLU A 53 10.88 -13.26 -11.06
C GLU A 53 9.35 -13.34 -11.16
N LEU A 54 8.64 -13.48 -10.03
CA LEU A 54 7.18 -13.47 -10.00
C LEU A 54 6.63 -12.09 -10.39
N ALA A 55 7.26 -11.01 -9.91
CA ALA A 55 6.88 -9.66 -10.23
C ALA A 55 7.00 -9.37 -11.73
N GLU A 56 8.10 -9.76 -12.37
CA GLU A 56 8.28 -9.65 -13.83
C GLU A 56 7.21 -10.43 -14.60
N GLN A 57 6.90 -11.66 -14.17
CA GLN A 57 5.86 -12.48 -14.79
C GLN A 57 4.47 -11.81 -14.69
N VAL A 58 4.12 -11.26 -13.53
CA VAL A 58 2.85 -10.56 -13.31
C VAL A 58 2.78 -9.30 -14.18
N ILE A 59 3.84 -8.48 -14.20
CA ILE A 59 3.92 -7.29 -15.05
C ILE A 59 3.72 -7.65 -16.53
N ALA A 60 4.44 -8.67 -17.02
CA ALA A 60 4.32 -9.14 -18.40
C ALA A 60 2.91 -9.65 -18.72
N GLN A 61 2.25 -10.33 -17.78
CA GLN A 61 0.90 -10.84 -17.97
C GLN A 61 -0.15 -9.72 -18.05
N TYR A 62 -0.10 -8.72 -17.16
CA TYR A 62 -0.99 -7.57 -17.22
C TYR A 62 -0.77 -6.71 -18.47
N ALA A 63 0.49 -6.60 -18.93
CA ALA A 63 0.82 -5.88 -20.16
C ALA A 63 0.15 -6.47 -21.41
N LYS A 64 -0.09 -7.79 -21.46
CA LYS A 64 -0.86 -8.43 -22.56
C LYS A 64 -2.30 -7.92 -22.64
N GLY A 65 -2.86 -7.46 -21.52
CA GLY A 65 -4.17 -6.81 -21.43
C GLY A 65 -4.12 -5.28 -21.57
N GLY A 66 -2.95 -4.70 -21.86
CA GLY A 66 -2.76 -3.25 -21.98
C GLY A 66 -2.66 -2.49 -20.65
N ILE A 67 -2.51 -3.20 -19.52
CA ILE A 67 -2.41 -2.59 -18.19
C ILE A 67 -0.92 -2.39 -17.85
N ARG A 68 -0.54 -1.16 -17.53
CA ARG A 68 0.80 -0.83 -17.01
C ARG A 68 0.76 -0.86 -15.48
N LEU A 69 1.63 -1.66 -14.87
CA LEU A 69 1.77 -1.72 -13.42
C LEU A 69 2.96 -0.88 -12.97
N GLY A 70 2.80 -0.16 -11.86
CA GLY A 70 3.86 0.53 -11.13
C GLY A 70 4.21 -0.25 -9.87
N PHE A 71 4.88 -1.40 -10.00
CA PHE A 71 5.40 -2.13 -8.83
C PHE A 71 6.58 -1.35 -8.23
N ARG A 72 6.68 -1.38 -6.91
CA ARG A 72 7.59 -0.50 -6.15
C ARG A 72 8.39 -1.30 -5.15
N THR A 73 9.58 -0.84 -4.82
CA THR A 73 10.38 -1.39 -3.71
C THR A 73 9.74 -1.07 -2.36
N ARG A 74 10.16 -1.74 -1.29
CA ARG A 74 9.73 -1.41 0.07
C ARG A 74 9.94 0.07 0.41
N ALA A 75 11.09 0.63 0.01
CA ALA A 75 11.42 2.03 0.26
C ALA A 75 10.46 2.99 -0.46
N GLU A 76 10.10 2.68 -1.70
CA GLU A 76 9.12 3.46 -2.46
C GLU A 76 7.70 3.31 -1.93
N VAL A 77 7.32 2.12 -1.43
CA VAL A 77 6.03 1.93 -0.75
C VAL A 77 6.00 2.70 0.57
N ALA A 78 7.09 2.73 1.34
CA ALA A 78 7.17 3.48 2.59
C ALA A 78 6.87 4.98 2.40
N ARG A 79 7.25 5.54 1.24
CA ARG A 79 6.98 6.95 0.91
C ARG A 79 5.50 7.32 0.80
N PHE A 80 4.59 6.36 0.64
CA PHE A 80 3.14 6.64 0.73
C PHE A 80 2.71 7.06 2.14
N PHE A 81 3.54 6.79 3.15
CA PHE A 81 3.29 7.09 4.55
C PHE A 81 4.17 8.24 5.08
N ASP A 82 4.89 8.96 4.21
CA ASP A 82 5.73 10.09 4.62
C ASP A 82 4.89 11.15 5.36
N GLY A 83 5.36 11.55 6.55
CA GLY A 83 4.65 12.51 7.40
C GLY A 83 3.47 11.94 8.20
N LEU A 84 3.21 10.63 8.10
CA LEU A 84 2.17 9.94 8.85
C LEU A 84 2.76 9.10 9.99
N GLU A 85 1.92 8.71 10.94
CA GLU A 85 2.30 7.88 12.09
C GLU A 85 1.97 6.41 11.80
N LEU A 86 2.96 5.62 11.38
CA LEU A 86 2.77 4.19 11.16
C LEU A 86 2.30 3.47 12.44
N VAL A 87 1.21 2.73 12.33
CA VAL A 87 0.69 1.86 13.39
C VAL A 87 1.54 0.58 13.43
N PRO A 88 1.95 0.09 14.62
CA PRO A 88 2.65 -1.20 14.73
C PRO A 88 1.89 -2.33 14.00
N PRO A 89 2.58 -3.23 13.27
CA PRO A 89 4.04 -3.40 13.18
C PRO A 89 4.75 -2.48 12.16
N GLY A 90 4.04 -1.53 11.57
CA GLY A 90 4.54 -0.65 10.51
C GLY A 90 4.30 -1.23 9.12
N LEU A 91 5.28 -1.06 8.23
CA LEU A 91 5.25 -1.60 6.87
C LEU A 91 5.93 -2.98 6.83
N VAL A 92 5.10 -4.02 6.69
CA VAL A 92 5.49 -5.43 6.64
C VAL A 92 4.84 -6.11 5.43
N THR A 93 5.14 -7.38 5.16
CA THR A 93 4.40 -8.13 4.15
C THR A 93 2.95 -8.34 4.60
N ALA A 94 2.01 -8.52 3.66
CA ALA A 94 0.60 -8.64 4.00
C ALA A 94 0.29 -9.78 4.98
N THR A 95 1.04 -10.89 4.92
CA THR A 95 0.91 -12.05 5.82
C THR A 95 1.37 -11.77 7.25
N GLU A 96 2.26 -10.80 7.43
CA GLU A 96 2.77 -10.36 8.72
C GLU A 96 1.90 -9.30 9.37
N TRP A 97 0.89 -8.78 8.65
CA TRP A 97 -0.05 -7.78 9.16
C TRP A 97 -1.30 -8.46 9.74
N PHE A 98 -1.21 -8.90 11.00
CA PHE A 98 -2.31 -9.54 11.73
C PHE A 98 -2.46 -8.97 13.15
N GLY A 99 -3.68 -9.04 13.69
CA GLY A 99 -3.99 -8.51 15.02
C GLY A 99 -3.33 -9.31 16.15
N GLU A 100 -3.06 -8.63 17.27
CA GLU A 100 -2.55 -9.27 18.48
C GLU A 100 -3.50 -10.38 18.95
N GLY A 101 -2.94 -11.55 19.29
CA GLY A 101 -3.71 -12.71 19.72
C GLY A 101 -4.36 -13.52 18.59
N LEU A 102 -4.20 -13.10 17.33
CA LEU A 102 -4.58 -13.92 16.18
C LEU A 102 -3.44 -14.86 15.77
N GLN A 103 -3.81 -16.04 15.27
CA GLN A 103 -2.84 -16.95 14.68
C GLN A 103 -2.38 -16.38 13.33
N PRO A 104 -1.06 -16.37 13.06
CA PRO A 104 -0.57 -15.93 11.76
C PRO A 104 -1.16 -16.81 10.64
N PRO A 105 -1.43 -16.23 9.46
CA PRO A 105 -1.84 -17.01 8.30
C PRO A 105 -0.74 -17.99 7.89
N ALA A 106 -1.10 -18.99 7.07
CA ALA A 106 -0.10 -19.83 6.44
C ALA A 106 0.84 -18.96 5.58
N PRO A 107 2.15 -19.26 5.52
CA PRO A 107 3.05 -18.57 4.63
C PRO A 107 2.55 -18.65 3.18
N GLU A 108 2.54 -17.53 2.47
CA GLU A 108 2.26 -17.44 1.04
C GLU A 108 3.41 -16.71 0.32
N GLU A 109 3.67 -17.11 -0.92
CA GLU A 109 4.57 -16.39 -1.82
C GLU A 109 3.81 -15.18 -2.41
N SER A 110 3.65 -14.15 -1.59
CA SER A 110 2.91 -12.93 -1.93
C SER A 110 3.85 -11.74 -1.98
N GLY A 111 3.93 -11.10 -3.14
CA GLY A 111 4.74 -9.90 -3.35
C GLY A 111 4.06 -8.62 -2.86
N ILE A 112 3.37 -8.63 -1.72
CA ILE A 112 2.57 -7.47 -1.25
C ILE A 112 3.10 -6.95 0.08
N TYR A 113 3.42 -5.65 0.13
CA TYR A 113 3.56 -4.93 1.39
C TYR A 113 2.21 -4.36 1.84
N ALA A 114 2.00 -4.28 3.16
CA ALA A 114 0.83 -3.68 3.78
C ALA A 114 1.24 -2.80 4.97
N GLY A 115 0.52 -1.70 5.14
CA GLY A 115 0.72 -0.78 6.25
C GLY A 115 -0.54 0.02 6.58
N VAL A 116 -0.62 0.42 7.85
CA VAL A 116 -1.63 1.34 8.35
C VAL A 116 -0.91 2.50 9.01
N ALA A 117 -1.34 3.73 8.71
CA ALA A 117 -0.82 4.92 9.37
C ALA A 117 -1.95 5.83 9.82
N ARG A 118 -1.77 6.43 10.99
CA ARG A 118 -2.61 7.51 11.51
C ARG A 118 -2.15 8.84 10.89
N ILE A 119 -3.11 9.65 10.49
CA ILE A 119 -2.91 11.02 10.02
C ILE A 119 -2.83 11.92 11.27
N PRO A 120 -1.73 12.67 11.48
CA PRO A 120 -1.54 13.51 12.67
C PRO A 120 -2.66 14.50 12.94
#